data_AF-A0A920HP91-F1
#
_entry.id   AF-A0A920HP91-F1
#
_cell.length_a   1.000
_cell.length_b   1.000
_cell.length_c   1.000
_cell.angle_alpha   90.00
_cell.angle_beta   90.00
_cell.angle_gamma   90.00
#
_symmetry.space_group_name_H-M   'P 1'
#
loop_
_entity.id
_entity.type
_entity.pdbx_description
1 polymer ?
#
loop_
_entity_poly.entity_id
_entity_poly.type
_entity_poly.pdbx_seq_one_letter_code
_entity_poly.pdbx_strand_id
1 'polypeptide(L)' 'MRSLSNEEELLSLGVLKSNRRNGVAKNFLLKLKEILLKKYFFRIFLEVRVENNAAICFYKLIGFKN' A
#
# COMPACT_ATOMS: atom_id res chain seq x y z
N MET A 1 6.78 -1.51 8.21
CA MET A 1 5.88 -0.36 8.38
C MET A 1 6.37 0.44 9.56
N ARG A 2 5.99 1.72 9.61
CA ARG A 2 6.31 2.62 10.72
C ARG A 2 5.01 3.27 11.21
N SER A 3 4.77 3.18 12.51
CA SER A 3 3.64 3.83 13.16
C SER A 3 4.01 5.26 13.59
N LEU A 4 3.16 6.23 13.27
CA LEU A 4 3.29 7.64 13.63
C LEU A 4 1.94 8.12 14.19
N SER A 5 1.83 8.16 15.51
CA SER A 5 0.57 8.47 16.21
C SER A 5 -0.58 7.58 15.72
N ASN A 6 -1.47 8.11 14.87
CA ASN A 6 -2.68 7.44 14.37
C ASN A 6 -2.56 7.05 12.89
N GLU A 7 -1.36 7.14 12.33
CA GLU A 7 -1.06 6.85 10.94
C GLU A 7 -0.02 5.73 10.81
N GLU A 8 -0.10 4.99 9.71
CA GLU A 8 0.80 3.90 9.38
C GLU A 8 1.45 4.12 8.01
N GLU A 9 2.78 4.08 7.99
CA GLU A 9 3.57 4.23 6.79
C GLU A 9 3.91 2.87 6.16
N LEU A 10 3.51 2.68 4.91
CA LEU A 10 3.94 1.55 4.09
C LEU A 10 5.31 1.84 3.46
N LEU A 11 6.36 1.40 4.14
CA LEU A 11 7.76 1.61 3.72
C LEU A 11 8.12 0.95 2.38
N SER A 12 7.62 -0.26 2.12
CA SER A 12 7.90 -0.98 0.89
C SER A 12 6.84 -2.03 0.56
N LEU A 13 6.58 -2.20 -0.74
CA LEU A 13 5.79 -3.28 -1.28
C LEU A 13 6.39 -3.69 -2.63
N GLY A 14 6.99 -4.87 -2.66
CA GLY A 14 7.58 -5.46 -3.86
C GLY A 14 6.80 -6.69 -4.30
N VAL A 15 6.51 -6.79 -5.59
CA VAL A 15 6.04 -8.03 -6.22
C VAL A 15 7.06 -8.48 -7.25
N LEU A 16 7.50 -9.73 -7.13
CA LEU A 16 8.37 -10.40 -8.11
C LEU A 16 7.81 -10.22 -9.52
N LYS A 17 8.68 -9.92 -10.49
CA LYS A 17 8.26 -9.60 -11.87
C LYS A 17 7.36 -10.70 -12.47
N SER A 18 7.69 -11.97 -12.22
CA SER A 18 6.95 -13.16 -12.62
C SER A 18 5.54 -13.28 -12.03
N ASN A 19 5.23 -12.53 -10.96
CA ASN A 19 3.98 -12.63 -10.22
C ASN A 19 3.16 -11.32 -10.27
N ARG A 20 3.58 -10.36 -11.10
CA ARG A 20 2.86 -9.10 -11.30
C ARG A 20 1.57 -9.31 -12.10
N ARG A 21 0.64 -8.37 -11.96
CA ARG A 21 -0.68 -8.36 -12.62
C ARG A 21 -1.62 -9.52 -12.26
N ASN A 22 -1.25 -10.33 -11.25
CA ASN A 22 -2.08 -11.43 -10.75
C ASN A 22 -2.80 -11.08 -9.43
N GLY A 23 -2.96 -9.79 -9.12
CA GLY A 23 -3.69 -9.34 -7.92
C GLY A 23 -2.96 -9.50 -6.58
N VAL A 24 -1.73 -10.02 -6.56
CA VAL A 24 -0.96 -10.28 -5.31
C VAL A 24 -0.87 -9.04 -4.41
N ALA A 25 -0.44 -7.90 -4.97
CA ALA A 25 -0.32 -6.66 -4.22
C ALA A 25 -1.67 -6.16 -3.68
N LYS A 26 -2.75 -6.32 -4.45
CA LYS A 26 -4.11 -5.92 -4.04
C LYS A 26 -4.57 -6.76 -2.84
N ASN A 27 -4.42 -8.08 -2.93
CA ASN A 27 -4.82 -8.98 -1.84
C ASN A 27 -4.01 -8.71 -0.56
N PHE A 28 -2.72 -8.41 -0.70
CA PHE A 28 -1.89 -8.01 0.43
C PHE A 28 -2.41 -6.72 1.08
N LEU A 29 -2.68 -5.67 0.31
CA LEU A 29 -3.20 -4.40 0.85
C LEU A 29 -4.59 -4.53 1.48
N LEU A 30 -5.46 -5.39 0.94
CA LEU A 30 -6.76 -5.65 1.56
C LEU A 30 -6.62 -6.28 2.95
N LYS A 31 -5.78 -7.31 3.08
CA LYS A 31 -5.47 -7.92 4.39
C LYS A 31 -4.81 -6.93 5.34
N LEU A 32 -3.91 -6.09 4.83
CA LEU A 32 -3.28 -5.05 5.62
C LEU A 32 -4.33 -4.07 6.16
N LYS A 33 -5.26 -3.63 5.32
CA LYS A 33 -6.37 -2.76 5.73
C LYS A 33 -7.21 -3.40 6.85
N GLU A 34 -7.55 -4.69 6.73
CA GLU A 34 -8.29 -5.42 7.78
C GLU A 34 -7.53 -5.45 9.12
N ILE A 35 -6.21 -5.65 9.09
CA ILE A 35 -5.36 -5.64 10.28
C ILE A 35 -5.34 -4.25 10.92
N LEU A 36 -5.25 -3.20 10.11
CA LEU A 36 -5.15 -1.82 10.59
C LEU A 36 -6.47 -1.28 11.14
N LEU A 37 -7.60 -1.66 10.56
CA LEU A 37 -8.93 -1.36 11.10
C LEU A 37 -9.10 -1.91 12.52
N LYS A 38 -8.57 -3.10 12.81
CA LYS A 38 -8.60 -3.69 14.16
C LYS A 38 -7.74 -2.95 15.18
N LYS A 39 -6.77 -2.16 14.71
CA LYS A 39 -5.82 -1.42 15.55
C LYS A 39 -6.17 0.05 15.72
N TYR A 40 -7.36 0.48 15.28
CA TYR A 40 -7.81 1.89 15.30
C TYR A 40 -6.87 2.86 14.56
N PHE A 41 -6.08 2.40 13.58
CA PHE A 41 -5.35 3.30 12.70
C PHE A 41 -6.30 3.87 11.65
N PHE A 42 -6.32 5.20 11.54
CA PHE A 42 -7.27 5.90 10.68
C PHE A 42 -6.73 6.18 9.29
N ARG A 43 -5.40 6.12 9.10
CA ARG A 43 -4.78 6.46 7.82
C ARG A 43 -3.55 5.60 7.52
N ILE A 44 -3.44 5.23 6.25
CA ILE A 44 -2.24 4.62 5.67
C ILE A 44 -1.68 5.60 4.66
N PHE A 45 -0.37 5.83 4.70
CA PHE A 45 0.32 6.62 3.69
C PHE A 45 1.58 5.90 3.21
N LEU A 46 2.11 6.38 2.08
CA LEU A 46 3.31 5.86 1.45
C LEU A 46 3.97 6.95 0.62
N GLU A 47 5.26 6.80 0.39
CA GLU A 47 6.00 7.58 -0.59
C GLU A 47 6.37 6.69 -1.78
N VAL A 48 6.27 7.25 -2.98
CA VAL A 48 6.64 6.56 -4.20
C VAL A 48 7.46 7.51 -5.08
N ARG A 49 8.58 7.00 -5.60
CA ARG A 49 9.40 7.75 -6.56
C ARG A 49 8.59 8.08 -7.81
N VAL A 50 8.73 9.29 -8.33
CA VAL A 50 7.94 9.80 -9.47
C VAL A 50 8.13 8.97 -10.74
N GLU A 51 9.26 8.28 -10.88
CA GLU A 51 9.57 7.42 -12.02
C GLU A 51 8.89 6.04 -11.91
N ASN A 52 8.34 5.67 -10.75
CA ASN A 52 7.72 4.37 -10.52
C ASN A 52 6.25 4.35 -10.95
N ASN A 53 6.03 4.53 -12.25
CA ASN A 53 4.70 4.57 -12.86
C ASN A 53 3.84 3.35 -12.51
N ALA A 54 4.44 2.16 -12.43
CA ALA A 54 3.72 0.94 -12.08
C ALA A 54 3.12 1.00 -10.67
N ALA A 55 3.89 1.46 -9.68
CA ALA A 55 3.42 1.63 -8.31
C ALA A 55 2.41 2.78 -8.20
N ILE A 56 2.65 3.91 -8.86
CA ILE A 56 1.73 5.06 -8.87
C ILE A 56 0.36 4.64 -9.41
N CYS A 57 0.31 4.00 -10.58
CA CYS A 57 -0.95 3.53 -11.18
C CYS A 57 -1.65 2.52 -10.27
N PHE A 58 -0.89 1.60 -9.67
CA PHE A 58 -1.43 0.62 -8.73
C PHE A 58 -2.05 1.28 -7.50
N TYR A 59 -1.35 2.20 -6.83
CA TYR A 59 -1.86 2.85 -5.62
C TYR A 59 -3.09 3.72 -5.91
N LYS A 60 -3.10 4.44 -7.03
CA LYS A 60 -4.30 5.18 -7.49
C LYS A 60 -5.49 4.25 -7.72
N LEU A 61 -5.28 3.10 -8.36
CA LEU A 61 -6.33 2.09 -8.57
C LEU A 61 -6.89 1.55 -7.24
N ILE A 62 -6.04 1.43 -6.22
CA ILE A 62 -6.44 0.96 -4.88
C ILE A 62 -7.18 2.05 -4.08
N GLY A 63 -7.09 3.32 -4.50
CA GLY A 63 -7.79 4.44 -3.88
C GLY A 63 -6.91 5.37 -3.05
N PHE A 64 -5.58 5.22 -3.12
CA PHE A 64 -4.68 6.25 -2.62
C PHE A 64 -4.84 7.53 -3.44
N LYS A 65 -4.80 8.66 -2.75
CA LYS A 65 -4.91 10.01 -3.33
C LYS A 65 -3.65 10.79 -3.01
N ASN A 66 -3.32 11.72 -3.90
CA ASN A 66 -2.28 12.72 -3.68
C ASN A 66 -2.78 13.78 -2.71
#